data_AF-A0A8S3Q7T4-F1
#
_entry.id   AF-A0A8S3Q7T4-F1
#
_cell.length_a   1.000
_cell.length_b   1.000
_cell.length_c   1.000
_cell.angle_alpha   90.00
_cell.angle_beta   90.00
_cell.angle_gamma   90.00
#
_symmetry.space_group_name_H-M   'P 1'
#
loop_
_entity.id
_entity.type
_entity.pdbx_description
1 polymer ?
#
loop_
_entity_poly.entity_id
_entity_poly.type
_entity_poly.pdbx_seq_one_letter_code
_entity_poly.pdbx_strand_id
1 'polypeptide(L)'
;MYRNKLKGYLNFINTDCEFVQWVKISKLIINQKTDSLLGCVYIPPSNSKYSTSESFDEVENEMLNIKNIESLNCIIFGDFNAKTGSLPDYIIPDENLVDIFEFNSDEDILSYMFDYENLPRNSVPLHRVTSCNCAPNNYGHKLLNVCKRNNMYIANSRVGNDRGIGKKNL
;
A
#
# COMPACT_ATOMS: atom_id res chain seq x y z
N MET A 1 -27.67 -12.91 6.14
CA MET A 1 -27.60 -14.12 5.29
C MET A 1 -26.18 -14.47 4.82
N TYR A 2 -25.31 -13.50 4.47
CA TYR A 2 -23.92 -13.77 4.03
C TYR A 2 -22.90 -14.08 5.14
N ARG A 3 -23.11 -13.55 6.37
CA ARG A 3 -22.16 -13.66 7.50
C ARG A 3 -21.75 -15.10 7.84
N ASN A 4 -22.68 -16.06 7.76
CA ASN A 4 -22.40 -17.47 8.10
C ASN A 4 -21.64 -18.23 7.00
N LYS A 5 -21.75 -17.82 5.73
CA LYS A 5 -21.05 -18.47 4.61
C LYS A 5 -19.56 -18.12 4.56
N LEU A 6 -19.19 -16.95 5.07
CA LEU A 6 -17.81 -16.44 5.04
C LEU A 6 -16.99 -16.81 6.27
N LYS A 7 -17.64 -17.26 7.35
CA LYS A 7 -17.00 -17.46 8.66
C LYS A 7 -15.82 -18.44 8.64
N GLY A 8 -15.84 -19.44 7.76
CA GLY A 8 -14.72 -20.39 7.59
C GLY A 8 -13.55 -19.90 6.74
N TYR A 9 -13.72 -18.76 6.04
CA TYR A 9 -12.72 -18.19 5.13
C TYR A 9 -12.10 -16.89 5.65
N LEU A 10 -12.59 -16.38 6.79
CA LEU A 10 -12.14 -15.15 7.41
C LEU A 10 -11.58 -15.46 8.80
N ASN A 11 -10.33 -15.10 9.04
CA ASN A 11 -9.70 -15.21 10.36
C ASN A 11 -9.32 -13.81 10.85
N PHE A 12 -9.95 -13.34 11.92
CA PHE A 12 -9.62 -12.06 12.53
C PHE A 12 -8.35 -12.23 13.36
N ILE A 13 -7.36 -11.37 13.13
CA ILE A 13 -6.12 -11.37 13.90
C ILE A 13 -6.26 -10.24 14.91
N ASN A 14 -6.30 -10.61 16.20
CA ASN A 14 -6.34 -9.64 17.28
C ASN A 14 -4.92 -9.20 17.59
N THR A 15 -4.72 -7.90 17.62
CA THR A 15 -3.47 -7.26 17.99
C THR A 15 -3.75 -6.09 18.94
N ASP A 16 -2.71 -5.56 19.56
CA ASP A 16 -2.85 -4.43 20.50
C ASP A 16 -2.82 -3.07 19.78
N CYS A 17 -2.58 -3.02 18.46
CA CYS A 17 -2.59 -1.77 17.71
C CYS A 17 -4.01 -1.21 17.56
N GLU A 18 -4.17 0.03 18.00
CA GLU A 18 -5.46 0.75 17.95
C GLU A 18 -5.78 1.30 16.55
N PHE A 19 -4.81 1.30 15.64
CA PHE A 19 -4.92 1.93 14.32
C PHE A 19 -5.39 1.00 13.20
N VAL A 20 -5.31 -0.31 13.39
CA VAL A 20 -5.62 -1.28 12.34
C VAL A 20 -6.31 -2.52 12.88
N GLN A 21 -7.37 -2.94 12.21
CA GLN A 21 -7.96 -4.27 12.41
C GLN A 21 -7.55 -5.18 11.26
N TRP A 22 -6.87 -6.29 11.60
CA TRP A 22 -6.43 -7.28 10.64
C TRP A 22 -7.42 -8.42 10.43
N VAL A 23 -7.60 -8.81 9.18
CA VAL A 23 -8.39 -9.97 8.76
C VAL A 23 -7.61 -10.74 7.70
N LYS A 24 -7.32 -12.00 7.98
CA LYS A 24 -6.80 -12.94 6.98
C LYS A 24 -7.97 -13.52 6.19
N ILE A 25 -7.88 -13.45 4.86
CA ILE A 25 -8.84 -13.99 3.91
C ILE A 25 -8.22 -15.20 3.22
N SER A 26 -8.94 -16.32 3.28
CA SER A 26 -8.53 -17.53 2.61
C SER A 26 -8.52 -17.38 1.09
N LYS A 27 -7.44 -17.85 0.47
CA LYS A 27 -7.27 -17.93 -0.98
C LYS A 27 -8.41 -18.64 -1.71
N LEU A 28 -9.11 -19.54 -1.02
CA LEU A 28 -10.24 -20.29 -1.55
C LEU A 28 -11.40 -19.40 -1.98
N ILE A 29 -11.62 -18.27 -1.29
CA ILE A 29 -12.74 -17.38 -1.60
C ILE A 29 -12.41 -16.32 -2.65
N ILE A 30 -11.12 -15.98 -2.78
CA ILE A 30 -10.61 -14.98 -3.73
C ILE A 30 -9.96 -15.61 -4.97
N ASN A 31 -9.97 -16.94 -5.06
CA ASN A 31 -9.36 -17.74 -6.12
C ASN A 31 -7.90 -17.34 -6.40
N GLN A 32 -7.10 -17.23 -5.34
CA GLN A 32 -5.68 -16.86 -5.39
C GLN A 32 -4.78 -18.05 -5.02
N LYS A 33 -3.47 -17.91 -5.27
CA LYS A 33 -2.47 -18.93 -4.90
C LYS A 33 -2.16 -18.94 -3.40
N THR A 34 -2.22 -17.76 -2.78
CA THR A 34 -1.89 -17.49 -1.39
C THR A 34 -3.04 -16.76 -0.69
N ASP A 35 -3.12 -16.92 0.63
CA ASP A 35 -4.07 -16.16 1.45
C ASP A 35 -3.69 -14.67 1.43
N SER A 36 -4.67 -13.81 1.71
CA SER A 36 -4.46 -12.36 1.75
C SER A 36 -4.70 -11.81 3.14
N LEU A 37 -3.85 -10.88 3.57
CA LEU A 37 -4.03 -10.07 4.77
C LEU A 37 -4.70 -8.75 4.40
N LEU A 38 -5.83 -8.45 5.03
CA LEU A 38 -6.51 -7.17 4.95
C LEU A 38 -6.34 -6.39 6.24
N GLY A 39 -5.87 -5.14 6.16
CA GLY A 39 -5.82 -4.19 7.27
C GLY A 39 -6.81 -3.06 7.06
N CYS A 40 -7.82 -2.98 7.93
CA CYS A 40 -8.74 -1.85 7.98
C CYS A 40 -8.17 -0.79 8.92
N VAL A 41 -7.65 0.29 8.34
CA VAL A 41 -6.85 1.31 9.03
C VAL A 41 -7.68 2.57 9.31
N TYR A 42 -7.50 3.12 10.51
CA TYR A 42 -7.92 4.47 10.83
C TYR A 42 -6.77 5.19 11.55
N ILE A 43 -6.19 6.20 10.89
CA ILE A 43 -5.20 7.09 11.48
C ILE A 43 -5.89 8.43 11.78
N PRO A 44 -5.99 8.87 13.04
CA PRO A 44 -6.60 10.14 13.39
C PRO A 44 -5.92 11.31 12.66
N PRO A 45 -6.65 12.40 12.30
CA PRO A 45 -6.05 13.59 11.72
C PRO A 45 -4.87 14.12 12.54
N SER A 46 -3.84 14.68 11.89
CA SER A 46 -2.61 15.11 12.58
C SER A 46 -2.83 16.16 13.68
N ASN A 47 -3.92 16.93 13.60
CA ASN A 47 -4.34 17.93 14.58
C ASN A 47 -5.32 17.40 15.64
N SER A 48 -5.63 16.10 15.64
CA SER A 48 -6.47 15.45 16.64
C SER A 48 -5.71 15.22 17.95
N LYS A 49 -6.41 15.18 19.08
CA LYS A 49 -5.83 14.78 20.38
C LYS A 49 -5.39 13.30 20.44
N TYR A 50 -5.85 12.49 19.48
CA TYR A 50 -5.50 11.08 19.33
C TYR A 50 -4.38 10.86 18.30
N SER A 51 -3.79 11.94 17.77
CA SER A 51 -2.69 11.81 16.83
C SER A 51 -1.41 11.37 17.55
N THR A 52 -0.67 10.46 16.93
CA THR A 52 0.68 10.09 17.34
C THR A 52 1.58 10.11 16.11
N SER A 53 2.86 10.42 16.31
CA SER A 53 3.85 10.31 15.25
C SER A 53 4.12 8.87 14.83
N GLU A 54 3.80 7.89 15.68
CA GLU A 54 4.21 6.50 15.52
C GLU A 54 3.15 5.64 14.80
N SER A 55 1.96 6.17 14.53
CA SER A 55 0.82 5.39 14.05
C SER A 55 1.08 4.65 12.73
N PHE A 56 1.88 5.24 11.84
CA PHE A 56 2.26 4.58 10.58
C PHE A 56 3.29 3.49 10.81
N ASP A 57 4.25 3.73 11.70
CA ASP A 57 5.30 2.76 12.05
C ASP A 57 4.68 1.57 12.80
N GLU A 58 3.70 1.79 13.67
CA GLU A 58 2.95 0.72 14.34
C GLU A 58 2.20 -0.18 13.33
N VAL A 59 1.45 0.42 12.39
CA VAL A 59 0.75 -0.35 11.34
C VAL A 59 1.74 -1.11 10.45
N GLU A 60 2.85 -0.48 10.07
CA GLU A 60 3.91 -1.12 9.28
C GLU A 60 4.54 -2.31 10.02
N ASN A 61 4.90 -2.13 11.29
CA ASN A 61 5.50 -3.17 12.12
C ASN A 61 4.54 -4.35 12.33
N GLU A 62 3.25 -4.11 12.58
CA GLU A 62 2.28 -5.20 12.68
C GLU A 62 2.12 -5.97 11.36
N MET A 63 2.02 -5.26 10.25
CA MET A 63 1.96 -5.87 8.93
C MET A 63 3.18 -6.78 8.70
N LEU A 64 4.38 -6.28 8.98
CA LEU A 64 5.62 -7.05 8.83
C LEU A 64 5.65 -8.27 9.73
N ASN A 65 5.26 -8.13 11.00
CA ASN A 65 5.20 -9.24 11.96
C ASN A 65 4.25 -10.35 11.48
N ILE A 66 3.08 -10.00 10.94
CA ILE A 66 2.13 -10.98 10.42
C ILE A 66 2.66 -11.63 9.12
N LYS A 67 3.20 -10.84 8.19
CA LYS A 67 3.73 -11.34 6.90
C LYS A 67 4.98 -12.20 7.05
N ASN A 68 5.80 -11.97 8.08
CA ASN A 68 7.01 -12.77 8.30
C ASN A 68 6.68 -14.22 8.70
N ILE A 69 5.47 -14.47 9.21
CA ILE A 69 5.03 -15.80 9.61
C ILE A 69 4.42 -16.57 8.42
N GLU A 70 3.82 -15.85 7.46
CA GLU A 70 3.09 -16.44 6.35
C GLU A 70 3.32 -15.64 5.05
N SER A 71 3.61 -16.33 3.95
CA SER A 71 3.71 -15.68 2.62
C SER A 71 2.33 -15.21 2.13
N LEU A 72 1.92 -14.03 2.59
CA LEU A 72 0.61 -13.41 2.35
C LEU A 72 0.71 -12.20 1.41
N ASN A 73 -0.29 -12.05 0.55
CA ASN A 73 -0.53 -10.77 -0.12
C ASN A 73 -1.12 -9.80 0.89
N CYS A 74 -0.67 -8.54 0.93
CA CYS A 74 -1.17 -7.57 1.89
C CYS A 74 -1.89 -6.41 1.21
N ILE A 75 -3.05 -6.04 1.76
CA ILE A 75 -3.82 -4.87 1.35
C ILE A 75 -4.21 -4.13 2.63
N ILE A 76 -3.84 -2.86 2.71
CA ILE A 76 -4.33 -1.94 3.75
C ILE A 76 -5.25 -0.90 3.10
N PHE A 77 -6.34 -0.58 3.79
CA PHE A 77 -7.33 0.38 3.32
C PHE A 77 -7.99 1.07 4.50
N GLY A 78 -8.60 2.23 4.24
CA GLY A 78 -9.31 3.01 5.25
C GLY A 78 -8.91 4.48 5.19
N ASP A 79 -9.06 5.18 6.31
CA ASP A 79 -8.77 6.61 6.39
C ASP A 79 -7.43 6.85 7.10
N PHE A 80 -6.40 7.13 6.31
CA PHE A 80 -5.06 7.43 6.81
C PHE A 80 -4.89 8.90 7.20
N ASN A 81 -5.86 9.78 6.90
CA ASN A 81 -5.71 11.24 6.97
C ASN A 81 -4.41 11.76 6.29
N ALA A 82 -3.93 11.01 5.29
CA ALA A 82 -2.67 11.20 4.61
C ALA A 82 -2.91 11.82 3.22
N LYS A 83 -2.51 13.09 3.06
CA LYS A 83 -2.57 13.79 1.78
C LYS A 83 -1.27 13.53 1.06
N THR A 84 -1.27 12.66 0.05
CA THR A 84 -0.06 12.30 -0.72
C THR A 84 0.11 13.12 -1.99
N GLY A 85 -0.93 13.82 -2.43
CA GLY A 85 -0.96 14.49 -3.74
C GLY A 85 -0.66 13.50 -4.88
N SER A 86 0.14 13.94 -5.84
CA SER A 86 0.64 13.11 -6.96
C SER A 86 2.05 12.56 -6.72
N LEU A 87 2.57 12.63 -5.48
CA LEU A 87 3.90 12.12 -5.19
C LEU A 87 3.96 10.59 -5.43
N PRO A 88 5.10 10.09 -5.94
CA PRO A 88 5.29 8.67 -6.20
C PRO A 88 5.40 7.89 -4.89
N ASP A 89 4.71 6.76 -4.87
CA ASP A 89 4.68 5.74 -3.82
C ASP A 89 5.64 4.57 -4.10
N TYR A 90 6.42 4.67 -5.16
CA TYR A 90 7.50 3.78 -5.56
C TYR A 90 8.84 4.51 -5.54
N ILE A 91 9.93 3.76 -5.56
CA ILE A 91 11.28 4.32 -5.61
C ILE A 91 11.59 4.70 -7.06
N ILE A 92 12.09 5.92 -7.28
CA ILE A 92 12.61 6.34 -8.57
C ILE A 92 14.14 6.18 -8.50
N PRO A 93 14.74 5.30 -9.30
CA PRO A 93 16.20 5.13 -9.30
C PRO A 93 16.88 6.42 -9.77
N ASP A 94 18.03 6.73 -9.18
CA ASP A 94 18.89 7.81 -9.66
C ASP A 94 19.65 7.30 -10.88
N GLU A 95 19.44 7.94 -12.04
CA GLU A 95 20.05 7.58 -13.32
C GLU A 95 21.58 7.50 -13.20
N ASN A 96 22.21 8.37 -12.40
CA ASN A 96 23.66 8.35 -12.21
C ASN A 96 24.13 7.11 -11.44
N LEU A 97 23.34 6.60 -10.49
CA LEU A 97 23.70 5.40 -9.73
C LEU A 97 23.59 4.15 -10.59
N VAL A 98 22.63 4.09 -11.51
CA VAL A 98 22.49 2.97 -12.46
C VAL A 98 23.75 2.83 -13.32
N ASP A 99 24.25 3.97 -13.80
CA ASP A 99 25.46 4.03 -14.64
C ASP A 99 26.74 3.75 -13.83
N ILE A 100 26.85 4.27 -12.60
CA ILE A 100 28.04 4.11 -11.74
C ILE A 100 28.24 2.67 -11.26
N PHE A 101 27.16 1.95 -10.97
CA PHE A 101 27.27 0.60 -10.42
C PHE A 101 27.47 -0.49 -11.46
N GLU A 102 27.59 -0.15 -12.76
CA GLU A 102 27.73 -1.09 -13.89
C GLU A 102 26.86 -2.34 -13.66
N PHE A 103 25.60 -2.08 -13.29
CA PHE A 103 24.66 -3.07 -12.82
C PHE A 103 24.46 -4.12 -13.93
N ASN A 104 25.29 -5.18 -13.89
CA ASN A 104 25.18 -6.34 -14.75
C ASN A 104 23.82 -6.96 -14.49
N SER A 105 23.12 -7.31 -15.56
CA SER A 105 21.70 -7.69 -15.62
C SER A 105 21.33 -8.94 -14.82
N ASP A 106 21.55 -8.92 -13.51
CA ASP A 106 21.19 -9.95 -12.55
C ASP A 106 19.98 -9.49 -11.74
N GLU A 107 19.22 -10.48 -11.26
CA GLU A 107 17.84 -10.41 -10.73
C GLU A 107 17.57 -9.31 -9.69
N ASP A 108 18.60 -8.81 -9.02
CA ASP A 108 18.49 -7.76 -8.00
C ASP A 108 18.07 -6.40 -8.61
N ILE A 109 18.59 -6.02 -9.78
CA ILE A 109 18.17 -4.78 -10.47
C ILE A 109 16.75 -4.92 -11.00
N LEU A 110 16.39 -6.12 -11.48
CA LEU A 110 15.03 -6.43 -11.91
C LEU A 110 14.06 -6.19 -10.75
N SER A 111 14.37 -6.62 -9.52
CA SER A 111 13.52 -6.35 -8.36
C SER A 111 13.35 -4.86 -8.05
N TYR A 112 14.33 -3.99 -8.35
CA TYR A 112 14.22 -2.53 -8.18
C TYR A 112 13.55 -1.83 -9.38
N MET A 113 13.74 -2.33 -10.61
CA MET A 113 13.04 -1.89 -11.82
C MET A 113 11.61 -2.47 -11.93
N PHE A 114 11.28 -3.42 -11.06
CA PHE A 114 10.04 -4.20 -11.08
C PHE A 114 8.82 -3.29 -10.98
N ASP A 115 8.87 -2.22 -10.19
CA ASP A 115 7.71 -1.34 -9.96
C ASP A 115 7.33 -0.56 -11.24
N TYR A 116 8.35 -0.01 -11.90
CA TYR A 116 8.19 0.81 -13.11
C TYR A 116 7.64 -0.01 -14.28
N GLU A 117 8.06 -1.28 -14.38
CA GLU A 117 7.66 -2.14 -15.49
C GLU A 117 6.41 -3.00 -15.20
N ASN A 118 6.22 -3.50 -13.97
CA ASN A 118 5.12 -4.41 -13.68
C ASN A 118 3.77 -3.73 -13.59
N LEU A 119 3.69 -2.49 -13.10
CA LEU A 119 2.41 -1.78 -13.08
C LEU A 119 1.87 -1.62 -14.51
N PRO A 120 2.62 -1.04 -15.49
CA PRO A 120 2.17 -0.98 -16.88
C PRO A 120 1.93 -2.35 -17.53
N ARG A 121 2.76 -3.36 -17.26
CA ARG A 121 2.54 -4.74 -17.77
C ARG A 121 1.20 -5.31 -17.32
N ASN A 122 0.75 -4.96 -16.12
CA ASN A 122 -0.56 -5.35 -15.58
C ASN A 122 -1.67 -4.33 -15.91
N SER A 123 -1.44 -3.45 -16.89
CA SER A 123 -2.39 -2.39 -17.28
C SER A 123 -2.76 -1.42 -16.14
N VAL A 124 -1.88 -1.28 -15.14
CA VAL A 124 -2.03 -0.34 -14.03
C VAL A 124 -1.19 0.92 -14.31
N PRO A 125 -1.77 2.14 -14.28
CA PRO A 125 -1.00 3.36 -14.51
C PRO A 125 0.10 3.57 -13.47
N LEU A 126 1.31 3.90 -13.94
CA LEU A 126 2.43 4.22 -13.06
C LEU A 126 2.15 5.48 -12.23
N HIS A 127 1.63 6.53 -12.86
CA HIS A 127 1.32 7.79 -12.18
C HIS A 127 -0.12 7.83 -11.69
N ARG A 128 -0.28 8.27 -10.44
CA ARG A 128 -1.59 8.55 -9.85
C ARG A 128 -2.12 9.89 -10.33
N VAL A 129 -3.45 10.00 -10.40
CA VAL A 129 -4.14 11.27 -10.59
C VAL A 129 -4.89 11.63 -9.31
N THR A 130 -4.99 12.92 -9.02
CA THR A 130 -5.67 13.40 -7.80
C THR A 130 -6.43 14.68 -8.11
N SER A 131 -7.65 14.76 -7.61
CA SER A 131 -8.45 15.98 -7.60
C SER A 131 -8.08 16.92 -6.45
N CYS A 132 -7.33 16.45 -5.44
CA CYS A 132 -6.94 17.30 -4.32
C CYS A 132 -5.88 18.31 -4.75
N ASN A 133 -6.24 19.59 -4.71
CA ASN A 133 -5.29 20.70 -4.87
C ASN A 133 -4.44 20.95 -3.60
N CYS A 134 -4.51 20.03 -2.63
CA CYS A 134 -3.77 20.14 -1.39
C CYS A 134 -2.31 19.71 -1.57
N ALA A 135 -1.39 20.48 -1.01
CA ALA A 135 -0.01 20.04 -0.85
C ALA A 135 0.03 18.75 0.00
N PRO A 136 0.98 17.84 -0.28
CA PRO A 136 1.20 16.70 0.57
C PRO A 136 1.44 17.11 2.03
N ASN A 137 0.90 16.37 2.98
CA ASN A 137 1.13 16.61 4.42
C ASN A 137 2.14 15.59 4.98
N ASN A 138 2.58 15.80 6.22
CA ASN A 138 3.53 14.90 6.90
C ASN A 138 3.07 13.44 6.90
N TYR A 139 1.77 13.20 7.08
CA TYR A 139 1.18 11.86 7.03
C TYR A 139 1.20 11.26 5.63
N GLY A 140 1.01 12.09 4.60
CA GLY A 140 1.23 11.73 3.21
C GLY A 140 2.65 11.21 2.99
N HIS A 141 3.66 11.93 3.47
CA HIS A 141 5.05 11.49 3.38
C HIS A 141 5.30 10.17 4.12
N LYS A 142 4.70 9.98 5.31
CA LYS A 142 4.79 8.72 6.05
C LYS A 142 4.16 7.55 5.29
N LEU A 143 2.95 7.72 4.78
CA LEU A 143 2.28 6.69 3.97
C LEU A 143 3.11 6.32 2.73
N LEU A 144 3.67 7.32 2.04
CA LEU A 144 4.53 7.07 0.88
C LEU A 144 5.80 6.29 1.26
N ASN A 145 6.36 6.52 2.45
CA ASN A 145 7.51 5.77 2.94
C ASN A 145 7.14 4.32 3.27
N VAL A 146 5.99 4.08 3.91
CA VAL A 146 5.48 2.71 4.15
C VAL A 146 5.31 1.99 2.81
N CYS A 147 4.73 2.65 1.80
CA CYS A 147 4.59 2.10 0.45
C CYS A 147 5.94 1.67 -0.15
N LYS A 148 6.91 2.60 -0.19
CA LYS A 148 8.23 2.36 -0.80
C LYS A 148 9.03 1.27 -0.09
N ARG A 149 9.01 1.25 1.24
CA ARG A 149 9.76 0.26 2.05
C ARG A 149 9.22 -1.15 1.91
N ASN A 150 7.91 -1.29 1.68
CA ASN A 150 7.23 -2.58 1.69
C ASN A 150 6.80 -3.06 0.30
N ASN A 151 7.25 -2.37 -0.76
CA ASN A 151 6.82 -2.58 -2.14
C ASN A 151 5.29 -2.66 -2.27
N MET A 152 4.61 -1.65 -1.71
CA MET A 152 3.15 -1.50 -1.79
C MET A 152 2.80 -0.28 -2.62
N TYR A 153 1.69 -0.38 -3.35
CA TYR A 153 1.20 0.72 -4.17
C TYR A 153 -0.20 1.16 -3.75
N ILE A 154 -0.42 2.46 -3.79
CA ILE A 154 -1.72 3.08 -3.62
C ILE A 154 -2.57 2.76 -4.85
N ALA A 155 -3.66 2.02 -4.62
CA ALA A 155 -4.59 1.59 -5.66
C ALA A 155 -5.52 2.72 -6.14
N ASN A 156 -5.87 3.67 -5.26
CA ASN A 156 -6.70 4.83 -5.59
C ASN A 156 -6.14 5.56 -6.81
N SER A 157 -7.04 5.99 -7.71
CA SER A 157 -6.78 6.56 -9.04
C SER A 157 -6.21 5.63 -10.11
N ARG A 158 -5.78 4.40 -9.77
CA ARG A 158 -5.12 3.47 -10.71
C ARG A 158 -5.99 2.31 -11.15
N VAL A 159 -6.87 1.81 -10.29
CA VAL A 159 -7.61 0.56 -10.51
C VAL A 159 -9.12 0.72 -10.38
N GLY A 160 -9.87 -0.20 -11.00
CA GLY A 160 -11.32 -0.26 -10.92
C GLY A 160 -12.00 1.01 -11.44
N ASN A 161 -13.16 1.32 -10.85
CA ASN A 161 -13.95 2.51 -11.22
C ASN A 161 -13.24 3.83 -10.90
N ASP A 162 -12.25 3.82 -9.99
CA ASP A 162 -11.50 5.01 -9.60
C ASP A 162 -10.36 5.33 -10.58
N ARG A 163 -10.09 4.44 -11.56
CA ARG A 163 -9.01 4.64 -12.53
C ARG A 163 -9.19 5.94 -13.31
N GLY A 164 -8.20 6.83 -13.22
CA GLY A 164 -8.21 8.12 -13.91
C GLY A 164 -9.16 9.17 -13.30
N ILE A 165 -9.87 8.86 -12.22
CA ILE A 165 -10.73 9.83 -11.53
C ILE A 165 -9.86 10.87 -10.81
N GLY A 166 -10.22 12.15 -11.00
CA GLY A 166 -9.48 13.28 -10.44
C GLY A 166 -8.43 13.87 -11.38
N LYS A 167 -8.30 13.35 -12.60
CA LYS A 167 -7.56 14.02 -13.68
C LYS A 167 -8.23 15.38 -13.97
N LYS A 168 -7.46 16.47 -13.91
CA LYS A 168 -7.95 17.78 -14.37
C LYS A 168 -8.07 17.73 -15.89
N ASN A 169 -9.24 18.06 -16.44
CA ASN A 169 -9.35 18.38 -17.85
C ASN A 169 -8.56 19.69 -18.05
N LEU A 170 -7.46 19.59 -18.82
CA LEU A 170 -6.74 20.76 -19.32
C LEU A 170 -7.53 21.36 -20.47
#